data_AF-A0A3D0D0U3-F1
#
_entry.id   AF-A0A3D0D0U3-F1
#
_cell.length_a   1.000
_cell.length_b   1.000
_cell.length_c   1.000
_cell.angle_alpha   90.00
_cell.angle_beta   90.00
_cell.angle_gamma   90.00
#
_symmetry.space_group_name_H-M   'P 1'
#
loop_
_entity.id
_entity.type
_entity.pdbx_description
1 polymer ?
#
loop_
_entity_poly.entity_id
_entity_poly.type
_entity_poly.pdbx_seq_one_letter_code
_entity_poly.pdbx_strand_id
1 'polypeptide(L)'
;MVVLYGASLFVAGVETCLRDRPRLVVERIDAALPDAGQRLNALRPDVIIFDSSDARVGTLPGMTQLLRENPGVPVIGLDLTSNEVTVLSSQQWSATTIEDLVAAIRMGMGRS
;
A
#
# COMPACT_ATOMS: atom_id res chain seq x y z
N MET A 1 -10.74 2.74 -7.12
CA MET A 1 -9.52 2.89 -7.93
C MET A 1 -8.36 2.16 -7.27
N VAL A 2 -7.66 1.36 -8.07
CA VAL A 2 -6.41 0.69 -7.71
C VAL A 2 -5.26 1.55 -8.21
N VAL A 3 -4.29 1.85 -7.35
CA VAL A 3 -3.05 2.50 -7.77
C VAL A 3 -1.92 1.49 -7.73
N LEU A 4 -1.21 1.38 -8.86
CA LEU A 4 0.02 0.63 -8.99
C LEU A 4 1.20 1.57 -8.76
N TYR A 5 1.91 1.37 -7.66
CA TYR A 5 2.98 2.24 -7.19
C TYR A 5 4.34 1.60 -7.49
N GLY A 6 4.98 2.04 -8.56
CA GLY A 6 6.29 1.54 -8.99
C GLY A 6 6.49 1.49 -10.51
N ALA A 7 7.76 1.40 -10.91
CA ALA A 7 8.19 1.41 -12.31
C ALA A 7 8.64 0.03 -12.84
N SER A 8 8.53 -1.05 -12.05
CA SER A 8 9.00 -2.37 -12.50
C SER A 8 8.17 -2.95 -13.66
N LEU A 9 8.78 -3.83 -14.45
CA LEU A 9 8.09 -4.55 -15.53
C LEU A 9 6.96 -5.43 -14.98
N PHE A 10 7.17 -5.99 -13.78
CA PHE A 10 6.17 -6.76 -13.09
C PHE A 10 4.90 -5.95 -12.84
N VAL A 11 5.04 -4.73 -12.31
CA VAL A 11 3.92 -3.81 -12.11
C VAL A 11 3.21 -3.51 -13.43
N ALA A 12 3.94 -3.38 -14.55
CA ALA A 12 3.35 -3.21 -15.88
C ALA A 12 2.51 -4.43 -16.34
N GLY A 13 2.98 -5.64 -16.02
CA GLY A 13 2.23 -6.87 -16.28
C GLY A 13 0.94 -6.93 -15.45
N VAL A 14 1.03 -6.62 -14.15
CA VAL A 14 -0.12 -6.53 -13.24
C VAL A 14 -1.12 -5.49 -13.74
N GLU A 15 -0.65 -4.31 -14.17
CA GLU A 15 -1.45 -3.25 -14.77
C GLU A 15 -2.30 -3.73 -15.94
N THR A 16 -1.67 -4.43 -16.88
CA THR A 16 -2.35 -5.00 -18.06
C THR A 16 -3.43 -5.98 -17.62
N CYS A 17 -3.09 -6.95 -16.76
CA CYS A 17 -4.03 -7.92 -16.22
C CYS A 17 -5.22 -7.26 -15.51
N LEU A 18 -4.98 -6.24 -14.69
CA LEU A 18 -6.05 -5.58 -13.93
C LEU A 18 -6.95 -4.72 -14.81
N ARG A 19 -6.42 -4.08 -15.86
CA ARG A 19 -7.23 -3.30 -16.83
C ARG A 19 -8.21 -4.16 -17.61
N ASP A 20 -7.87 -5.43 -17.85
CA ASP A 20 -8.77 -6.37 -18.52
C ASP A 20 -9.99 -6.77 -17.65
N ARG A 21 -10.00 -6.41 -16.36
CA ARG A 21 -11.10 -6.71 -15.45
C ARG A 21 -12.12 -5.56 -15.46
N PRO A 22 -13.36 -5.80 -15.93
CA PRO A 22 -14.40 -4.78 -15.86
C PRO A 22 -14.65 -4.45 -14.39
N ARG A 23 -14.83 -3.14 -14.09
CA ARG A 23 -15.03 -2.53 -12.76
C ARG A 23 -13.77 -2.14 -11.99
N LEU A 24 -12.56 -2.41 -12.50
CA LEU A 24 -11.34 -1.87 -11.91
C LEU A 24 -10.86 -0.64 -12.70
N VAL A 25 -10.79 0.50 -12.01
CA VAL A 25 -10.07 1.68 -12.49
C VAL A 25 -8.64 1.57 -11.98
N VAL A 26 -7.68 1.46 -12.88
CA VAL A 26 -6.27 1.21 -12.56
C VAL A 26 -5.40 2.35 -13.06
N GLU A 27 -4.73 3.02 -12.12
CA GLU A 27 -3.77 4.09 -12.38
C GLU A 27 -2.38 3.67 -11.94
N ARG A 28 -1.35 4.13 -12.66
CA ARG A 28 0.05 3.84 -12.31
C ARG A 28 0.80 5.10 -11.95
N ILE A 29 1.55 5.03 -10.86
CA ILE A 29 2.45 6.08 -10.40
C ILE A 29 3.87 5.50 -10.37
N ASP A 30 4.79 6.19 -11.03
CA ASP A 30 6.21 5.92 -10.85
C ASP A 30 6.67 6.47 -9.50
N ALA A 31 6.99 5.56 -8.59
CA ALA A 31 7.44 5.84 -7.23
C ALA A 31 8.77 6.61 -7.16
N ALA A 32 9.56 6.63 -8.25
CA ALA A 32 10.81 7.37 -8.32
C ALA A 32 10.61 8.88 -8.58
N LEU A 33 9.39 9.30 -8.95
CA LEU A 33 9.11 10.71 -9.18
C LEU A 33 9.04 11.49 -7.86
N PRO A 34 9.60 12.71 -7.79
CA PRO A 34 9.59 13.52 -6.57
C PRO A 34 8.19 13.84 -6.04
N ASP A 35 7.18 13.89 -6.90
CA ASP A 35 5.78 14.20 -6.59
C ASP A 35 4.89 12.95 -6.46
N ALA A 36 5.47 11.74 -6.49
CA ALA A 36 4.72 10.49 -6.50
C ALA A 36 3.75 10.35 -5.32
N GLY A 37 4.18 10.71 -4.11
CA GLY A 37 3.33 10.72 -2.92
C GLY A 37 2.20 11.74 -3.00
N GLN A 38 2.46 12.95 -3.50
CA GLN A 38 1.42 13.97 -3.69
C GLN A 38 0.37 13.51 -4.70
N ARG A 39 0.79 12.92 -5.81
CA ARG A 39 -0.10 12.36 -6.83
C ARG A 39 -0.93 11.21 -6.29
N LEU A 40 -0.30 10.30 -5.54
CA LEU A 40 -0.99 9.18 -4.89
C LEU A 40 -2.08 9.68 -3.96
N ASN A 41 -1.75 10.64 -3.09
CA ASN A 41 -2.70 11.20 -2.16
C ASN A 41 -3.85 11.91 -2.92
N ALA A 42 -3.56 12.69 -3.96
CA ALA A 42 -4.59 13.37 -4.76
C ALA A 42 -5.58 12.39 -5.43
N LEU A 43 -5.12 11.19 -5.80
CA LEU A 43 -5.94 10.15 -6.39
C LEU A 43 -6.90 9.47 -5.41
N ARG A 44 -6.61 9.47 -4.09
CA ARG A 44 -7.44 8.78 -3.06
C ARG A 44 -7.74 7.32 -3.45
N PRO A 45 -6.71 6.45 -3.55
CA PRO A 45 -6.88 5.07 -3.94
C PRO A 45 -7.70 4.26 -2.91
N ASP A 46 -8.44 3.27 -3.39
CA ASP A 46 -9.06 2.24 -2.54
C ASP A 46 -8.07 1.14 -2.17
N VAL A 47 -7.06 0.93 -3.02
CA VAL A 47 -5.97 -0.05 -2.86
C VAL A 47 -4.71 0.52 -3.49
N ILE A 48 -3.58 0.31 -2.82
CA ILE A 48 -2.25 0.57 -3.36
C ILE A 48 -1.56 -0.77 -3.56
N ILE A 49 -0.97 -1.02 -4.73
CA ILE A 49 -0.21 -2.24 -5.01
C ILE A 49 1.21 -1.86 -5.40
N PHE A 50 2.20 -2.56 -4.86
CA PHE A 50 3.60 -2.35 -5.19
C PHE A 50 4.35 -3.68 -5.32
N ASP A 51 5.49 -3.62 -5.98
CA ASP A 51 6.44 -4.72 -6.07
C ASP A 51 7.29 -4.76 -4.80
N SER A 52 7.08 -5.75 -3.94
CA SER A 52 7.84 -5.87 -2.69
C SER A 52 9.26 -6.40 -2.89
N SER A 53 9.56 -6.94 -4.07
CA SER A 53 10.90 -7.36 -4.45
C SER A 53 11.76 -6.20 -5.00
N ASP A 54 11.13 -5.07 -5.35
CA ASP A 54 11.84 -3.88 -5.82
C ASP A 54 12.49 -3.13 -4.64
N ALA A 55 13.81 -3.25 -4.51
CA ALA A 55 14.60 -2.59 -3.47
C ALA A 55 14.44 -1.05 -3.43
N ARG A 56 13.98 -0.42 -4.51
CA ARG A 56 13.71 1.03 -4.56
C ARG A 56 12.42 1.39 -3.83
N VAL A 57 11.46 0.48 -3.80
CA VAL A 57 10.15 0.64 -3.12
C VAL A 57 10.17 -0.03 -1.73
N GLY A 58 10.95 -1.10 -1.58
CA GLY A 58 11.09 -1.91 -0.36
C GLY A 58 11.89 -1.26 0.77
N THR A 59 12.34 -0.01 0.65
CA THR A 59 12.93 0.69 1.81
C THR A 59 11.81 1.09 2.78
N LEU A 60 11.92 0.62 4.02
CA LEU A 60 11.01 0.90 5.15
C LEU A 60 10.58 2.38 5.34
N PRO A 61 11.37 3.42 4.99
CA PRO A 61 10.93 4.81 5.12
C PRO A 61 9.73 5.15 4.23
N GLY A 62 9.69 4.65 2.98
CA GLY A 62 8.61 4.95 2.04
C GLY A 62 7.29 4.27 2.44
N MET A 63 7.36 3.01 2.86
CA MET A 63 6.18 2.23 3.25
C MET A 63 5.50 2.77 4.52
N THR A 64 6.30 3.14 5.51
CA THR A 64 5.79 3.71 6.77
C THR A 64 5.14 5.08 6.55
N GLN A 65 5.68 5.89 5.64
CA GLN A 65 5.06 7.15 5.24
C GLN A 65 3.74 6.91 4.49
N LEU A 66 3.71 5.99 3.51
CA LEU A 66 2.50 5.63 2.78
C LEU A 66 1.36 5.17 3.70
N LEU A 67 1.66 4.28 4.64
CA LEU A 67 0.70 3.78 5.62
C LEU A 67 0.23 4.87 6.60
N ARG A 68 1.06 5.87 6.90
CA ARG A 68 0.70 6.98 7.78
C ARG A 68 -0.18 8.01 7.06
N GLU A 69 0.11 8.30 5.80
CA GLU A 69 -0.62 9.27 4.99
C GLU A 69 -1.97 8.73 4.52
N ASN A 70 -2.12 7.39 4.43
CA ASN A 70 -3.32 6.72 3.95
C ASN A 70 -3.84 5.68 4.96
N PRO A 71 -4.27 6.10 6.17
CA PRO A 71 -4.79 5.18 7.17
C PRO A 71 -6.05 4.48 6.67
N GLY A 72 -6.12 3.16 6.88
CA GLY A 72 -7.23 2.32 6.44
C GLY A 72 -7.22 1.93 4.97
N VAL A 73 -6.35 2.51 4.13
CA VAL A 73 -6.17 2.08 2.74
C VAL A 73 -5.26 0.84 2.74
N PRO A 74 -5.73 -0.31 2.23
CA PRO A 74 -4.89 -1.50 2.09
C PRO A 74 -3.77 -1.26 1.07
N VAL A 75 -2.56 -1.61 1.49
CA VAL A 75 -1.33 -1.60 0.71
C VAL A 75 -0.90 -3.04 0.47
N ILE A 76 -0.85 -3.45 -0.79
CA ILE A 76 -0.59 -4.83 -1.22
C ILE A 76 0.82 -4.92 -1.78
N GLY A 77 1.68 -5.67 -1.10
CA GLY A 77 3.00 -6.06 -1.59
C GLY A 77 2.89 -7.37 -2.37
N LEU A 78 3.40 -7.36 -3.60
CA LEU A 78 3.49 -8.54 -4.43
C LEU A 78 4.95 -8.98 -4.53
N ASP A 79 5.25 -10.20 -4.08
CA ASP A 79 6.58 -10.78 -4.19
C ASP A 79 6.59 -11.85 -5.29
N LEU A 80 7.31 -11.56 -6.39
CA LEU A 80 7.49 -12.50 -7.49
C LEU A 80 8.39 -13.69 -7.15
N THR A 81 9.28 -13.53 -6.17
CA THR A 81 10.26 -14.55 -5.79
C THR A 81 9.59 -15.65 -4.99
N SER A 82 8.74 -15.29 -4.04
CA SER A 82 7.99 -16.25 -3.21
C SER A 82 6.58 -16.53 -3.73
N ASN A 83 6.09 -15.78 -4.73
CA ASN A 83 4.70 -15.82 -5.21
C ASN A 83 3.70 -15.56 -4.07
N GLU A 84 4.07 -14.68 -3.15
CA GLU A 84 3.26 -14.30 -2.01
C GLU A 84 2.63 -12.92 -2.21
N VAL A 85 1.44 -12.77 -1.64
CA VAL A 85 0.72 -11.50 -1.57
C VAL A 85 0.64 -11.10 -0.12
N THR A 86 1.27 -9.98 0.24
CA THR A 86 1.17 -9.41 1.58
C THR A 86 0.21 -8.25 1.57
N VAL A 87 -0.80 -8.28 2.42
CA VAL A 87 -1.73 -7.15 2.60
C VAL A 87 -1.39 -6.44 3.90
N LEU A 88 -1.01 -5.18 3.80
CA LEU A 88 -0.69 -4.29 4.92
C LEU A 88 -1.79 -3.24 5.03
N SER A 89 -2.31 -3.03 6.24
CA SER A 89 -3.24 -1.94 6.51
C SER A 89 -2.85 -1.28 7.83
N SER A 90 -2.94 0.04 7.90
CA SER A 90 -2.75 0.79 9.13
C SER A 90 -4.09 1.28 9.68
N GLN A 91 -4.13 1.45 10.99
CA GLN A 91 -5.19 2.20 11.65
C GLN A 91 -4.53 3.21 12.58
N GLN A 92 -5.11 4.40 12.65
CA GLN A 92 -4.61 5.46 13.52
C GLN A 92 -5.60 5.69 14.66
N TRP A 93 -5.08 5.73 15.87
CA TRP A 93 -5.83 5.87 17.12
C TRP A 93 -5.18 6.95 17.96
N SER A 94 -6.00 7.80 18.59
CA SER A 94 -5.53 8.71 19.62
C SER A 94 -5.41 7.94 20.93
N ALA A 95 -4.18 7.79 21.43
CA ALA A 95 -3.92 7.22 22.75
C ALA A 95 -3.37 8.30 23.68
N THR A 96 -4.09 8.58 24.76
CA THR A 96 -3.68 9.57 25.78
C THR A 96 -3.37 8.92 27.12
N THR A 97 -3.83 7.69 27.32
CA THR A 97 -3.61 6.86 28.50
C THR A 97 -2.94 5.53 28.13
N ILE A 98 -2.39 4.84 29.13
CA ILE A 98 -1.84 3.50 28.91
C ILE A 98 -2.96 2.49 28.59
N GLU A 99 -4.16 2.72 29.11
CA GLU A 99 -5.36 1.93 28.82
C GLU A 99 -5.75 2.03 27.34
N ASP A 100 -5.62 3.22 26.73
CA ASP A 100 -5.85 3.41 25.29
C ASP A 100 -4.86 2.59 24.45
N LEU A 101 -3.58 2.55 24.86
CA LEU A 101 -2.56 1.75 24.19
C LEU A 101 -2.83 0.24 24.34
N VAL A 102 -3.22 -0.21 25.54
CA VAL A 102 -3.60 -1.61 25.78
C VAL A 102 -4.80 -2.00 24.92
N ALA A 103 -5.79 -1.12 24.77
CA ALA A 103 -6.91 -1.34 23.88
C ALA A 103 -6.44 -1.47 22.42
N ALA A 104 -5.58 -0.57 21.94
CA ALA A 104 -5.02 -0.63 20.59
C ALA A 104 -4.27 -1.94 20.31
N ILE A 105 -3.46 -2.42 21.26
CA ILE A 105 -2.75 -3.71 21.15
C ILE A 105 -3.73 -4.88 21.05
N ARG A 106 -4.77 -4.91 21.90
CA ARG A 106 -5.80 -5.96 21.86
C ARG A 106 -6.53 -6.00 20.52
N MET A 107 -6.83 -4.83 19.95
CA MET A 107 -7.48 -4.75 18.64
C MET A 107 -6.57 -5.20 17.50
N GLY A 108 -5.26 -4.95 17.59
CA GLY A 108 -4.27 -5.46 16.64
C GLY A 108 -4.14 -6.99 16.66
N MET A 109 -4.28 -7.63 17.82
CA MET A 109 -4.14 -9.10 17.97
C MET A 109 -5.40 -9.90 17.60
N GLY A 110 -6.58 -9.27 17.54
CA GLY A 110 -7.86 -9.94 17.29
C GLY A 110 -8.22 -10.20 15.83
N ARG A 111 -7.30 -9.96 14.89
CA ARG A 111 -7.50 -10.15 13.45
C ARG A 111 -6.61 -11.31 12.97
N SER A 112 -7.14 -12.52 13.03
CA SER A 112 -6.65 -13.71 12.29
C SER A 112 -7.72 -14.17 11.32
#